data_AF-A0A844EBU8-F1
#
_entry.id   AF-A0A844EBU8-F1
#
_cell.length_a   1.000
_cell.length_b   1.000
_cell.length_c   1.000
_cell.angle_alpha   90.00
_cell.angle_beta   90.00
_cell.angle_gamma   90.00
#
_symmetry.space_group_name_H-M   'P 1'
#
loop_
_entity.id
_entity.type
_entity.pdbx_description
1 polymer ?
#
loop_
_entity_poly.entity_id
_entity_poly.type
_entity_poly.pdbx_seq_one_letter_code
_entity_poly.pdbx_strand_id
1 'polypeptide(L)'
;EGVDAVDGSLPRLEGDRLAASYVNYYTANGGIVFPTFNDPNDQKAEETLKRLYPDRKVIGVPAREILLGGGNIHCITQQVPSGR
;
A
#
# COMPACT_ATOMS: atom_id res chain seq x y z
N GLU A 1 -0.31 17.35 -9.40
CA GLU A 1 -1.76 17.16 -9.18
C GLU A 1 -1.95 15.84 -8.44
N GLY A 2 -2.88 15.78 -7.50
CA GLY A 2 -2.99 14.70 -6.51
C GLY A 2 -4.43 14.61 -6.01
N VAL A 3 -4.63 14.54 -4.70
CA VAL A 3 -5.97 14.48 -4.10
C VAL A 3 -6.67 15.85 -4.19
N ASP A 4 -7.95 15.84 -4.56
CA ASP A 4 -8.79 17.04 -4.58
C ASP A 4 -8.95 17.61 -3.16
N ALA A 5 -8.72 18.91 -3.02
CA ALA A 5 -8.92 19.60 -1.75
C ALA A 5 -10.42 19.77 -1.49
N VAL A 6 -10.88 19.26 -0.34
CA VAL A 6 -12.24 19.47 0.18
C VAL A 6 -12.17 20.18 1.53
N ASP A 7 -13.26 20.85 1.90
CA ASP A 7 -13.32 21.57 3.18
C ASP A 7 -13.05 20.63 4.36
N GLY A 8 -12.18 21.04 5.27
CA GLY A 8 -11.70 20.23 6.41
C GLY A 8 -10.58 19.22 6.12
N SER A 9 -10.09 19.08 4.88
CA SER A 9 -8.92 18.26 4.58
C SER A 9 -7.60 18.95 4.99
N LEU A 10 -6.63 18.18 5.49
CA LEU A 10 -5.27 18.69 5.68
C LEU A 10 -4.58 18.79 4.32
N PRO A 11 -3.97 19.94 3.98
CA PRO A 11 -3.28 20.09 2.71
C PRO A 11 -2.11 19.12 2.61
N ARG A 12 -1.82 18.67 1.37
CA ARG A 12 -0.63 17.89 1.02
C ARG A 12 0.26 18.76 0.15
N LEU A 13 1.31 19.31 0.76
CA LEU A 13 2.27 20.16 0.09
C LEU A 13 3.49 19.35 -0.33
N GLU A 14 4.20 19.84 -1.34
CA GLU A 14 5.49 19.28 -1.71
C GLU A 14 6.47 19.38 -0.52
N GLY A 15 7.18 18.28 -0.24
CA GLY A 15 8.10 18.18 0.90
C GLY A 15 7.46 17.66 2.19
N ASP A 16 6.12 17.56 2.26
CA ASP A 16 5.45 16.94 3.40
C ASP A 16 5.84 15.47 3.53
N ARG A 17 6.12 15.05 4.77
CA ARG A 17 6.37 13.65 5.08
C ARG A 17 5.05 12.88 5.10
N LEU A 18 4.98 11.82 4.31
CA LEU A 18 3.85 10.90 4.28
C LEU A 18 4.26 9.54 4.86
N ALA A 19 3.29 8.80 5.39
CA ALA A 19 3.50 7.49 5.99
C ALA A 19 3.58 6.37 4.93
N ALA A 20 4.53 6.49 3.99
CA ALA A 20 4.80 5.49 2.96
C ALA A 20 5.33 4.20 3.61
N SER A 21 4.46 3.22 3.86
CA SER A 21 4.81 1.98 4.55
C SER A 21 4.52 0.76 3.69
N TYR A 22 5.57 -0.03 3.42
CA TYR A 22 5.47 -1.33 2.77
C TYR A 22 4.71 -2.37 3.59
N VAL A 23 4.57 -2.17 4.90
CA VAL A 23 3.81 -3.06 5.80
C VAL A 23 2.31 -2.93 5.57
N ASN A 24 1.85 -1.85 4.93
CA ASN A 24 0.44 -1.60 4.64
C ASN A 24 -0.04 -2.38 3.40
N TYR A 25 0.25 -3.68 3.35
CA TYR A 25 -0.13 -4.61 2.30
C TYR A 25 -1.41 -5.40 2.66
N TYR A 26 -2.02 -5.99 1.65
CA TYR A 26 -3.17 -6.88 1.78
C TYR A 26 -2.77 -8.35 1.53
N THR A 27 -3.25 -9.25 2.39
CA THR A 27 -3.07 -10.70 2.27
C THR A 27 -4.34 -11.35 1.73
N ALA A 28 -4.32 -11.71 0.45
CA ALA A 28 -5.38 -12.49 -0.21
C ALA A 28 -5.12 -14.00 -0.07
N ASN A 29 -6.11 -14.85 -0.37
CA ASN A 29 -6.01 -16.31 -0.21
C ASN A 29 -4.73 -16.94 -0.80
N GLY A 30 -4.33 -16.53 -2.00
CA GLY A 30 -3.12 -17.02 -2.69
C GLY A 30 -2.12 -15.92 -3.07
N GLY A 31 -2.26 -14.71 -2.52
CA GLY A 31 -1.46 -13.56 -2.96
C GLY A 31 -1.24 -12.52 -1.89
N ILE A 32 -0.23 -11.68 -2.13
CA ILE A 32 0.06 -10.47 -1.36
C ILE A 32 0.01 -9.30 -2.32
N VAL A 33 -0.75 -8.25 -1.99
CA VAL A 33 -0.79 -7.00 -2.74
C VAL A 33 -0.16 -5.93 -1.87
N PHE A 34 1.01 -5.42 -2.27
CA PHE A 34 1.78 -4.45 -1.48
C PHE A 34 1.99 -3.14 -2.26
N PRO A 35 2.20 -2.01 -1.56
CA PRO A 35 2.36 -0.74 -2.23
C PRO A 35 3.78 -0.56 -2.78
N THR A 36 3.88 0.05 -3.95
CA THR A 36 5.13 0.60 -4.47
C THR A 36 5.08 2.12 -4.54
N PHE A 37 6.22 2.75 -4.32
CA PHE A 37 6.33 4.21 -4.16
C PHE A 37 7.27 4.87 -5.17
N ASN A 38 7.81 4.10 -6.12
CA ASN A 38 8.94 4.53 -6.95
C ASN A 38 10.15 4.90 -6.06
N ASP A 39 10.33 4.11 -5.01
CA ASP A 39 11.40 4.24 -4.01
C ASP A 39 12.41 3.10 -4.20
N PRO A 40 13.72 3.33 -4.00
CA PRO A 40 14.74 2.28 -4.16
C PRO A 40 14.52 1.02 -3.31
N ASN A 41 13.70 1.08 -2.25
CA ASN A 41 13.38 -0.09 -1.42
C ASN A 41 12.18 -0.89 -1.92
N ASP A 42 11.50 -0.49 -3.00
CA ASP A 42 10.37 -1.24 -3.59
C ASP A 42 10.80 -2.69 -3.87
N GLN A 43 11.98 -2.88 -4.47
CA GLN A 43 12.54 -4.21 -4.75
C GLN A 43 12.84 -5.00 -3.46
N LYS A 44 13.44 -4.33 -2.46
CA LYS A 44 13.77 -4.97 -1.17
C LYS A 44 12.51 -5.41 -0.43
N ALA A 45 11.44 -4.62 -0.51
CA ALA A 45 10.15 -4.96 0.06
C ALA A 45 9.54 -6.18 -0.65
N GLU A 46 9.57 -6.21 -1.98
CA GLU A 46 9.08 -7.35 -2.78
C GLU A 46 9.82 -8.65 -2.43
N GLU A 47 11.16 -8.62 -2.42
CA GLU A 47 12.00 -9.77 -2.08
C GLU A 47 11.75 -10.26 -0.65
N THR A 48 11.57 -9.33 0.29
CA THR A 48 11.23 -9.66 1.67
C THR A 48 9.87 -10.34 1.77
N LEU A 49 8.84 -9.82 1.10
CA LEU A 49 7.51 -10.41 1.09
C LEU A 49 7.51 -11.79 0.41
N LYS A 50 8.25 -11.97 -0.68
CA LYS A 50 8.40 -13.28 -1.35
C LYS A 50 9.01 -14.33 -0.42
N ARG A 51 10.02 -13.95 0.36
CA ARG A 51 10.63 -14.84 1.35
C ARG A 51 9.70 -15.16 2.53
N LEU A 52 8.89 -14.20 2.97
CA LEU A 52 7.92 -14.40 4.06
C LEU A 52 6.71 -15.25 3.64
N TYR A 53 6.32 -15.17 2.37
CA TYR A 53 5.15 -15.84 1.82
C TYR A 53 5.50 -16.66 0.58
N PRO A 54 6.30 -17.74 0.71
CA PRO A 54 6.83 -18.49 -0.43
C PRO A 54 5.74 -19.11 -1.32
N ASP A 55 4.58 -19.43 -0.74
CA ASP A 55 3.45 -20.07 -1.44
C ASP A 55 2.44 -19.05 -2.01
N ARG A 56 2.73 -17.74 -1.95
CA ARG A 56 1.83 -16.69 -2.41
C ARG A 56 2.44 -15.88 -3.56
N LYS A 57 1.60 -15.48 -4.51
CA LYS A 57 2.00 -14.52 -5.54
C LYS A 57 2.09 -13.11 -4.94
N VAL A 58 3.29 -12.53 -4.92
CA VAL A 58 3.52 -11.14 -4.48
C VAL A 58 3.35 -10.18 -5.65
N ILE A 59 2.50 -9.17 -5.50
CA ILE A 59 2.15 -8.19 -6.54
C ILE A 59 2.30 -6.78 -5.96
N GLY A 60 3.18 -5.99 -6.58
CA GLY A 60 3.35 -4.56 -6.26
C GLY A 60 2.38 -3.70 -7.06
N VAL A 61 1.78 -2.70 -6.40
CA VAL A 61 0.86 -1.74 -7.04
C VAL A 61 1.30 -0.31 -6.71
N PRO A 62 1.45 0.58 -7.71
CA PRO A 62 1.75 1.99 -7.46
C PRO A 62 0.69 2.63 -6.57
N ALA A 63 1.09 3.12 -5.40
CA ALA A 63 0.14 3.51 -4.35
C ALA A 63 0.24 4.98 -3.92
N ARG A 64 0.93 5.83 -4.72
CA ARG A 64 1.10 7.26 -4.43
C ARG A 64 -0.23 7.96 -4.14
N GLU A 65 -1.25 7.71 -4.96
CA GLU A 65 -2.53 8.41 -4.83
C GLU A 65 -3.29 7.99 -3.55
N ILE A 66 -3.18 6.72 -3.15
CA ILE A 66 -3.75 6.24 -1.88
C ILE A 66 -2.98 6.86 -0.69
N LEU A 67 -1.65 6.92 -0.82
CA LEU A 67 -0.77 7.51 0.19
C LEU A 67 -1.06 8.99 0.45
N LEU A 68 -1.34 9.77 -0.61
CA LEU A 68 -1.73 11.18 -0.46
C LEU A 68 -3.02 11.32 0.38
N GLY A 69 -3.94 10.36 0.25
CA GLY A 69 -5.14 10.25 1.07
C GLY A 69 -4.90 9.89 2.55
N GLY A 70 -3.66 9.58 2.94
CA GLY A 70 -3.28 9.32 4.34
C GLY A 70 -3.26 7.86 4.76
N GLY A 71 -3.38 6.92 3.82
CA GLY A 71 -3.35 5.47 4.10
C GLY A 71 -2.66 4.69 2.99
N ASN A 72 -2.89 3.38 2.95
CA ASN A 72 -2.47 2.57 1.81
C ASN A 72 -3.41 1.36 1.61
N ILE A 73 -3.00 0.38 0.79
CA ILE A 73 -3.78 -0.80 0.41
C ILE A 73 -4.46 -1.46 1.62
N HIS A 74 -3.74 -1.75 2.70
CA HIS A 74 -4.36 -2.38 3.88
C HIS A 74 -5.52 -1.54 4.43
N CYS A 75 -5.33 -0.23 4.57
CA CYS A 75 -6.32 0.69 5.14
C CYS A 75 -7.63 0.77 4.31
N ILE A 76 -7.57 0.46 3.01
CA ILE A 76 -8.73 0.55 2.10
C ILE A 76 -9.32 -0.81 1.73
N THR A 77 -8.85 -1.88 2.38
CA THR A 77 -9.36 -3.24 2.17
C THR A 77 -9.96 -3.82 3.44
N GLN A 78 -10.98 -4.66 3.29
CA GLN A 78 -11.55 -5.45 4.37
C GLN A 78 -11.80 -6.87 3.87
N GLN A 79 -11.06 -7.85 4.38
CA GLN A 79 -11.28 -9.25 4.05
C GLN A 79 -12.57 -9.77 4.68
N VAL A 80 -13.29 -10.59 3.91
CA VAL A 80 -14.40 -11.41 4.40
C VAL A 80 -13.95 -12.87 4.30
N PRO A 81 -13.75 -13.56 5.42
CA PRO A 81 -13.43 -14.99 5.41
C PRO A 81 -14.54 -15.79 4.71
N SER A 82 -14.18 -16.87 4.03
CA SER A 82 -15.17 -17.83 3.55
C SER A 82 -15.96 -18.39 4.75
N GLY A 83 -17.28 -18.52 4.60
CA GLY A 83 -18.09 -19.28 5.55
C GLY A 83 -17.57 -20.71 5.70
N ARG A 84 -17.88 -21.32 6.84
CA ARG A 84 -17.75 -22.78 7.00
C ARG A 84 -18.94 -23.47 6.38
#